data_AF-A0A3A5INH1-F1
#
_entry.id   AF-A0A3A5INH1-F1
#
_cell.length_a   1.000
_cell.length_b   1.000
_cell.length_c   1.000
_cell.angle_alpha   90.00
_cell.angle_beta   90.00
_cell.angle_gamma   90.00
#
_symmetry.space_group_name_H-M   'P 1'
#
loop_
_entity.id
_entity.type
_entity.pdbx_description
1 polymer ?
#
loop_
_entity_poly.entity_id
_entity_poly.type
_entity_poly.pdbx_seq_one_letter_code
_entity_poly.pdbx_strand_id
1 'polypeptide(L)'
;MEQAYFSSEVAKSLGVGASTLRKYALALEDAGYRFDRGLNNSRVFYQKDIITVQRLLKLIQEQNMALETAIELAMKVEPEKKEEAKK
;
A
#
# COMPACT_ATOMS: atom_id res chain seq x y z
N MET A 1 19.22 -3.24 2.95
CA MET A 1 18.41 -3.79 1.84
C MET A 1 16.97 -3.59 2.23
N GLU A 2 16.21 -2.75 1.53
CA GLU A 2 14.75 -2.76 1.70
C GLU A 2 14.22 -4.07 1.14
N GLN A 3 13.45 -4.79 1.96
CA GLN A 3 12.85 -6.06 1.56
C GLN A 3 11.65 -5.77 0.66
N ALA A 4 11.70 -6.32 -0.55
CA ALA A 4 10.59 -6.28 -1.49
C ALA A 4 9.68 -7.50 -1.26
N TYR A 5 8.37 -7.25 -1.25
CA TYR A 5 7.34 -8.26 -1.04
C TYR A 5 6.48 -8.40 -2.29
N PHE A 6 6.03 -9.63 -2.57
CA PHE A 6 5.10 -9.88 -3.67
C PHE A 6 3.65 -9.64 -3.25
N SER A 7 2.76 -9.37 -4.22
CA SER A 7 1.33 -9.14 -3.95
C SER A 7 0.68 -10.26 -3.14
N SER A 8 1.08 -11.52 -3.35
CA SER A 8 0.56 -12.67 -2.60
C SER A 8 0.93 -12.62 -1.12
N GLU A 9 2.15 -12.18 -0.79
CA GLU A 9 2.64 -12.05 0.58
C GLU A 9 2.00 -10.86 1.27
N VAL A 10 1.93 -9.72 0.59
CA VAL A 10 1.28 -8.51 1.11
C VAL A 10 -0.19 -8.77 1.39
N ALA A 11 -0.91 -9.44 0.49
CA ALA A 11 -2.32 -9.78 0.70
C ALA A 11 -2.51 -10.62 1.96
N LYS A 12 -1.65 -11.63 2.17
CA LYS A 12 -1.66 -12.46 3.39
C LYS A 12 -1.32 -11.64 4.64
N SER A 13 -0.30 -10.79 4.56
CA SER A 13 0.14 -9.94 5.68
C SER A 13 -0.94 -8.93 6.10
N LEU A 14 -1.68 -8.38 5.14
CA LEU A 14 -2.77 -7.44 5.37
C LEU A 14 -4.11 -8.13 5.68
N GLY A 15 -4.18 -9.46 5.58
CA GLY A 15 -5.42 -10.22 5.80
C GLY A 15 -6.51 -9.96 4.75
N VAL A 16 -6.12 -9.54 3.53
CA VAL A 16 -7.05 -9.24 2.44
C VAL A 16 -6.92 -10.23 1.28
N GLY A 17 -7.98 -10.35 0.48
CA GLY A 17 -7.91 -11.13 -0.76
C GLY A 17 -6.94 -10.50 -1.76
N ALA A 18 -6.25 -11.33 -2.55
CA ALA A 18 -5.35 -10.86 -3.61
C ALA A 18 -6.08 -9.98 -4.65
N SER A 19 -7.36 -10.25 -4.91
CA SER A 19 -8.23 -9.43 -5.76
C SER A 19 -8.44 -8.03 -5.18
N THR A 20 -8.70 -7.94 -3.87
CA THR A 20 -8.86 -6.68 -3.13
C THR A 20 -7.57 -5.86 -3.16
N LEU A 21 -6.42 -6.49 -2.87
CA LEU A 21 -5.12 -5.81 -2.96
C LEU A 21 -4.86 -5.28 -4.37
N ARG A 22 -5.12 -6.10 -5.41
CA ARG A 22 -4.93 -5.69 -6.80
C ARG A 22 -5.81 -4.52 -7.20
N LYS A 23 -7.08 -4.49 -6.75
CA LYS A 23 -8.01 -3.38 -6.98
C LYS A 23 -7.47 -2.07 -6.39
N TYR A 24 -6.98 -2.11 -5.15
CA TYR A 24 -6.44 -0.93 -4.49
C TYR A 24 -5.10 -0.48 -5.05
N ALA A 25 -4.21 -1.41 -5.40
CA ALA A 25 -2.97 -1.08 -6.07
C ALA A 25 -3.21 -0.40 -7.44
N LEU A 26 -4.19 -0.88 -8.21
CA LEU A 26 -4.58 -0.24 -9.47
C LEU A 26 -5.13 1.18 -9.25
N ALA A 27 -5.98 1.36 -8.24
CA ALA A 27 -6.55 2.67 -7.94
C ALA A 27 -5.48 3.67 -7.44
N LEU A 28 -4.49 3.19 -6.70
CA LEU A 28 -3.30 3.96 -6.34
C LEU A 28 -2.47 4.33 -7.58
N GLU A 29 -2.25 3.39 -8.51
CA GLU A 29 -1.56 3.67 -9.79
C GLU A 29 -2.30 4.73 -10.63
N ASP A 30 -3.63 4.65 -10.68
CA ASP A 30 -4.49 5.58 -11.41
C ASP A 30 -4.43 7.00 -10.83
N ALA A 31 -4.34 7.11 -9.49
CA ALA A 31 -4.11 8.37 -8.78
C ALA A 31 -2.67 8.89 -8.86
N GLY A 32 -1.77 8.18 -9.55
CA GLY A 32 -0.38 8.59 -9.80
C GLY A 32 0.67 7.98 -8.87
N TYR A 33 0.30 7.06 -7.98
CA TYR A 33 1.26 6.30 -7.18
C TYR A 33 2.04 5.31 -8.07
N ARG A 34 3.35 5.20 -7.88
CA ARG A 34 4.17 4.27 -8.66
C ARG A 34 4.70 3.14 -7.79
N PHE A 35 4.24 1.92 -8.06
CA PHE A 35 4.86 0.72 -7.53
C PHE A 35 6.06 0.34 -8.37
N ASP A 36 7.11 -0.12 -7.70
CA ASP A 36 8.25 -0.69 -8.39
C ASP A 36 7.89 -2.04 -9.03
N ARG A 37 8.66 -2.38 -10.07
CA ARG A 37 8.47 -3.59 -10.88
C ARG A 37 9.71 -4.46 -10.72
N GLY A 38 9.51 -5.70 -10.31
CA GLY A 38 10.59 -6.69 -10.19
C GLY A 38 11.01 -7.29 -11.54
N LEU A 39 11.83 -8.35 -11.48
CA LEU A 39 12.46 -9.04 -12.62
C LEU A 39 11.51 -9.47 -13.76
N ASN A 40 10.23 -9.70 -13.47
CA ASN A 40 9.22 -10.11 -14.47
C ASN A 40 8.18 -9.04 -14.76
N ASN A 41 8.50 -7.76 -14.53
CA ASN A 41 7.55 -6.65 -14.62
C ASN A 41 6.33 -6.82 -13.66
N SER A 42 6.50 -7.68 -12.64
CA SER A 42 5.54 -7.89 -11.56
C SER A 42 5.67 -6.77 -10.55
N ARG A 43 4.55 -6.24 -10.05
CA ARG A 43 4.58 -5.24 -8.96
C ARG A 43 5.25 -5.84 -7.74
N VAL A 44 6.26 -5.14 -7.24
CA VAL A 44 6.88 -5.38 -5.95
C VAL A 44 6.43 -4.30 -4.99
N PHE A 45 6.27 -4.68 -3.73
CA PHE A 45 5.79 -3.81 -2.67
C PHE A 45 6.90 -3.69 -1.64
N TYR A 46 7.31 -2.47 -1.37
CA TYR A 46 8.18 -2.14 -0.24
C TYR A 46 7.35 -1.87 1.01
N GLN A 47 8.04 -1.73 2.14
CA GLN A 47 7.37 -1.45 3.41
C GLN A 47 6.54 -0.16 3.36
N LYS A 48 7.02 0.88 2.65
CA LYS A 48 6.26 2.11 2.39
C LYS A 48 4.92 1.82 1.67
N ASP A 49 4.96 0.97 0.65
CA ASP A 49 3.79 0.63 -0.17
C ASP A 49 2.76 -0.15 0.66
N ILE A 50 3.24 -1.09 1.47
CA ILE A 50 2.41 -1.89 2.39
C ILE A 50 1.69 -0.97 3.39
N ILE A 51 2.40 -0.01 3.97
CA ILE A 51 1.84 0.95 4.93
C ILE A 51 0.77 1.82 4.25
N THR A 52 1.02 2.31 3.03
CA THR A 52 0.06 3.09 2.25
C THR A 52 -1.21 2.28 1.97
N VAL A 53 -1.08 1.04 1.51
CA VAL A 53 -2.23 0.16 1.25
C VAL A 53 -2.98 -0.20 2.54
N GLN A 54 -2.26 -0.46 3.63
CA GLN A 54 -2.87 -0.75 4.93
C GLN A 54 -3.72 0.43 5.43
N ARG A 55 -3.21 1.65 5.28
CA ARG A 55 -3.97 2.87 5.62
C ARG A 55 -5.20 3.03 4.74
N LEU A 56 -5.06 2.84 3.43
CA LEU A 56 -6.18 2.88 2.50
C LEU A 56 -7.29 1.90 2.92
N LEU A 57 -6.91 0.65 3.23
CA LEU A 57 -7.82 -0.36 3.74
C LEU A 57 -8.52 0.09 5.01
N LYS A 58 -7.77 0.65 5.96
CA LYS A 58 -8.30 1.15 7.22
C LYS A 58 -9.30 2.30 7.04
N LEU A 59 -9.00 3.26 6.16
CA LEU A 59 -9.89 4.38 5.83
C LEU A 59 -11.20 3.90 5.20
N ILE A 60 -11.13 2.91 4.29
CA ILE A 60 -12.32 2.36 3.63
C ILE A 60 -13.12 1.50 4.60
N GLN A 61 -12.47 0.63 5.38
CA GLN A 61 -13.17 -0.33 6.25
C GLN A 61 -13.66 0.29 7.55
N GLU A 62 -12.87 1.14 8.21
CA GLU A 62 -13.25 1.73 9.50
C GLU A 62 -14.02 3.03 9.35
N GLN A 63 -13.65 3.89 8.38
CA GLN A 63 -14.29 5.20 8.20
C GLN A 63 -15.36 5.20 7.10
N ASN A 64 -15.59 4.06 6.44
CA ASN A 64 -16.52 3.91 5.31
C ASN A 64 -16.31 5.00 4.24
N MET A 65 -15.06 5.39 4.04
CA MET A 65 -14.69 6.50 3.16
C MET A 65 -14.72 6.05 1.69
N ALA A 66 -15.06 6.98 0.80
CA ALA A 66 -14.97 6.75 -0.63
C ALA A 66 -13.52 6.42 -1.05
N LEU A 67 -13.37 5.50 -2.00
CA LEU A 67 -12.07 4.99 -2.45
C LEU A 67 -11.11 6.12 -2.86
N GLU A 68 -11.60 7.09 -3.65
CA GLU A 68 -10.81 8.21 -4.14
C GLU A 68 -10.26 9.08 -2.99
N THR A 69 -11.13 9.49 -2.07
CA THR A 69 -10.73 10.29 -0.90
C THR A 69 -9.75 9.54 0.00
N ALA A 70 -9.98 8.24 0.18
CA ALA A 70 -9.08 7.40 0.97
C ALA A 70 -7.70 7.24 0.31
N ILE A 71 -7.64 7.18 -1.02
CA ILE A 71 -6.39 7.16 -1.79
C ILE A 71 -5.62 8.47 -1.62
N GLU A 72 -6.28 9.61 -1.78
CA GLU A 72 -5.63 10.92 -1.61
C GLU A 72 -5.03 11.07 -0.21
N LEU A 73 -5.77 10.65 0.83
CA LEU A 73 -5.28 10.67 2.21
C LEU A 73 -4.14 9.68 2.45
N ALA A 74 -4.22 8.47 1.90
CA ALA A 74 -3.16 7.47 2.02
C ALA A 74 -1.86 7.93 1.33
N MET A 75 -1.96 8.67 0.22
CA MET A 75 -0.83 9.22 -0.53
C MET A 75 -0.26 10.50 0.07
N LYS A 76 -1.09 11.39 0.64
CA LYS A 76 -0.64 12.68 1.23
C LYS A 76 0.29 12.52 2.42
N VAL A 77 0.19 11.39 3.13
CA VAL A 77 1.08 11.13 4.26
C VAL A 77 2.33 10.47 3.71
N GLU A 78 3.32 11.30 3.38
CA GLU A 78 4.72 10.87 3.22
C GLU A 78 5.07 9.91 4.37
N PRO A 79 5.84 8.84 4.11
CA PRO A 79 6.45 8.08 5.19
C PRO A 79 7.42 9.03 5.90
N GLU A 80 6.91 9.84 6.83
CA GLU A 80 7.72 10.43 7.88
C GLU A 80 8.49 9.25 8.46
N LYS A 81 9.81 9.29 8.24
CA LYS A 81 10.78 8.41 8.88
C LYS A 81 10.40 8.29 10.34
N LYS A 82 9.73 7.20 10.72
CA LYS A 82 9.86 6.68 12.08
C LYS A 82 11.20 5.97 12.11
N GLU A 83 12.25 6.80 12.17
CA GLU A 83 13.47 6.41 12.85
C GLU A 83 13.03 6.02 14.26
N GLU A 84 13.19 4.74 14.59
CA GLU A 84 13.14 4.23 15.94
C GLU A 84 14.17 5.00 16.78
N ALA A 85 13.77 6.12 17.37
CA ALA A 85 14.43 6.63 18.57
C ALA A 85 13.92 5.82 19.76
N LYS A 86 14.37 4.56 19.86
CA LYS A 86 14.42 3.85 21.13
C LYS A 86 15.72 4.26 21.81
N LYS A 87 15.65 5.21 22.75
CA LYS A 87 16.52 5.22 23.91
C LYS A 87 15.90 5.98 25.07
#